data_AF-A0A7V9SM52-F1
#
_entry.id   AF-A0A7V9SM52-F1
#
_cell.length_a   1.000
_cell.length_b   1.000
_cell.length_c   1.000
_cell.angle_alpha   90.00
_cell.angle_beta   90.00
_cell.angle_gamma   90.00
#
_symmetry.space_group_name_H-M   'P 1'
#
loop_
_entity.id
_entity.type
_entity.pdbx_description
1 polymer ?
#
loop_
_entity_poly.entity_id
_entity_poly.type
_entity_poly.pdbx_seq_one_letter_code
_entity_poly.pdbx_strand_id
1 'polypeptide(L)'
;RRGNDRVMVRGTFANVRIKNLMVAPVEGGFTKHVPSDENMSIYDAAMRYKEENTPLMIFAGGEYGTGSSRDWAAKGTLLMGVKAVVTESFERIHRSNLVGMGVLPLQFAEGESVQTLNLDGTETFDLVGLEGVQIRPRQNVTLRINRADDTSQETQLTLRIDTPIEVEYYRHGGILPYVLRQLLNN
;
A
#
# COMPACT_ATOMS: atom_id res chain seq x y z
N ARG A 1 20.49 -4.26 12.72
CA ARG A 1 20.41 -3.02 11.89
C ARG A 1 19.05 -2.30 11.97
N ARG A 2 18.10 -2.72 12.83
CA ARG A 2 16.73 -2.18 12.87
C ARG A 2 16.60 -0.70 13.27
N GLY A 3 17.63 -0.12 13.88
CA GLY A 3 17.69 1.31 14.22
C GLY A 3 18.25 2.21 13.11
N ASN A 4 18.61 1.68 11.94
CA ASN A 4 19.10 2.45 10.81
C ASN A 4 18.10 2.36 9.65
N ASP A 5 17.33 3.41 9.45
CA ASP A 5 16.29 3.49 8.44
C ASP A 5 16.83 3.33 7.02
N ARG A 6 17.99 3.92 6.71
CA ARG A 6 18.63 3.82 5.38
C ARG A 6 18.90 2.38 4.97
N VAL A 7 19.21 1.51 5.92
CA VAL A 7 19.42 0.08 5.65
C VAL A 7 18.09 -0.65 5.56
N MET A 8 17.17 -0.36 6.46
CA MET A 8 15.93 -1.13 6.58
C MET A 8 14.95 -0.84 5.44
N VAL A 9 14.89 0.39 4.94
CA VAL A 9 14.10 0.75 3.76
C VAL A 9 14.59 -0.03 2.54
N ARG A 10 15.90 -0.08 2.28
CA ARG A 10 16.49 -0.89 1.19
C ARG A 10 16.22 -2.39 1.32
N GLY A 11 16.07 -2.89 2.55
CA GLY A 11 15.71 -4.28 2.82
C GLY A 11 14.22 -4.58 2.72
N THR A 12 13.36 -3.56 2.55
CA THR A 12 11.92 -3.74 2.45
C THR A 12 11.58 -4.26 1.05
N PHE A 13 10.79 -5.33 0.99
CA PHE A 13 10.50 -6.08 -0.25
C PHE A 13 11.75 -6.61 -0.99
N ALA A 14 12.89 -6.78 -0.30
CA ALA A 14 14.12 -7.31 -0.90
C ALA A 14 14.30 -8.83 -0.72
N ASN A 15 13.25 -9.56 -0.32
CA ASN A 15 13.34 -11.00 -0.14
C ASN A 15 13.50 -11.69 -1.52
N VAL A 16 14.50 -12.56 -1.62
CA VAL A 16 14.83 -13.31 -2.85
C VAL A 16 13.71 -14.24 -3.36
N ARG A 17 12.66 -14.46 -2.55
CA ARG A 17 11.51 -15.33 -2.87
C ARG A 17 10.24 -14.55 -3.22
N ILE A 18 10.29 -13.22 -3.27
CA ILE A 18 9.14 -12.42 -3.73
C ILE A 18 8.86 -12.77 -5.19
N LYS A 19 7.57 -12.87 -5.53
CA LYS A 19 7.08 -13.09 -6.89
C LYS A 19 6.24 -11.87 -7.27
N ASN A 20 6.81 -11.00 -8.07
CA ASN A 20 6.10 -9.83 -8.58
C ASN A 20 5.58 -10.14 -10.00
N LEU A 21 4.26 -10.06 -10.18
CA LEU A 21 3.62 -10.41 -11.46
C LEU A 21 4.08 -9.50 -12.61
N MET A 22 4.46 -8.25 -12.32
CA MET A 22 4.93 -7.28 -13.32
C MET A 22 6.26 -7.66 -13.99
N VAL A 23 7.04 -8.55 -13.37
CA VAL A 23 8.36 -8.99 -13.86
C VAL A 23 8.48 -10.51 -13.87
N ALA A 24 7.35 -11.22 -13.86
CA ALA A 24 7.34 -12.67 -13.93
C ALA A 24 8.12 -13.16 -15.18
N PRO A 25 8.89 -14.26 -15.08
CA PRO A 25 9.00 -15.19 -13.94
C PRO A 25 10.12 -14.86 -12.94
N VAL A 26 10.68 -13.64 -12.93
CA VAL A 26 11.80 -13.28 -12.05
C VAL A 26 11.37 -13.31 -10.57
N GLU A 27 12.09 -14.08 -9.75
CA GLU A 27 11.95 -14.04 -8.29
C GLU A 27 12.91 -13.01 -7.67
N GLY A 28 12.47 -12.39 -6.57
CA GLY A 28 13.26 -11.46 -5.78
C GLY A 28 12.60 -10.10 -5.62
N GLY A 29 13.35 -9.18 -5.00
CA GLY A 29 12.88 -7.81 -4.76
C GLY A 29 12.92 -6.92 -6.00
N PHE A 30 12.35 -7.39 -7.10
CA PHE A 30 12.34 -6.72 -8.39
C PHE A 30 10.95 -6.24 -8.79
N THR A 31 10.92 -5.20 -9.59
CA THR A 31 9.71 -4.66 -10.22
C THR A 31 10.09 -3.93 -11.51
N LYS A 32 9.09 -3.38 -12.18
CA LYS A 32 9.25 -2.56 -13.37
C LYS A 32 8.88 -1.13 -13.04
N HIS A 33 9.73 -0.18 -13.40
CA HIS A 33 9.36 1.22 -13.44
C HIS A 33 8.57 1.49 -14.73
N VAL A 34 7.25 1.63 -14.61
CA VAL A 34 6.32 1.64 -15.75
C VAL A 34 6.64 2.73 -16.78
N PRO A 35 6.87 4.01 -16.40
CA PRO A 35 7.15 5.06 -17.38
C PRO A 35 8.39 4.85 -18.25
N SER A 36 9.42 4.16 -17.72
CA SER A 36 10.66 3.90 -18.46
C SER A 36 10.80 2.47 -18.96
N ASP A 37 9.83 1.61 -18.68
CA ASP A 37 9.84 0.17 -18.98
C ASP A 37 11.09 -0.58 -18.48
N GLU A 38 11.70 -0.11 -17.38
CA GLU A 38 12.96 -0.64 -16.86
C GLU A 38 12.72 -1.55 -15.66
N ASN A 39 13.28 -2.77 -15.71
CA ASN A 39 13.28 -3.68 -14.57
C ASN A 39 14.40 -3.29 -13.60
N MET A 40 14.04 -3.08 -12.32
CA MET A 40 14.96 -2.66 -11.28
C MET A 40 14.54 -3.21 -9.92
N SER A 41 15.31 -2.91 -8.86
CA SER A 41 14.90 -3.27 -7.52
C SER A 41 13.66 -2.48 -7.09
N ILE A 42 12.82 -3.05 -6.23
CA ILE A 42 11.65 -2.37 -5.68
C ILE A 42 12.05 -1.08 -4.95
N TYR A 43 13.21 -1.06 -4.30
CA TYR A 43 13.74 0.14 -3.66
C TYR A 43 14.04 1.25 -4.69
N ASP A 44 14.75 0.92 -5.77
CA ASP A 44 15.14 1.92 -6.78
C ASP A 44 13.90 2.48 -7.49
N ALA A 45 12.94 1.62 -7.85
CA ALA A 45 11.67 2.06 -8.42
C ALA A 45 10.91 2.99 -7.46
N ALA A 46 10.83 2.62 -6.17
CA ALA A 46 10.16 3.44 -5.17
C ALA A 46 10.83 4.82 -4.97
N MET A 47 12.16 4.89 -5.00
CA MET A 47 12.87 6.17 -4.90
C MET A 47 12.68 7.02 -6.16
N ARG A 48 12.69 6.41 -7.34
CA ARG A 48 12.44 7.09 -8.61
C ARG A 48 11.04 7.69 -8.66
N TYR A 49 10.00 6.91 -8.34
CA TYR A 49 8.64 7.44 -8.25
C TYR A 49 8.49 8.54 -7.20
N LYS A 50 9.25 8.47 -6.11
CA LYS A 50 9.27 9.54 -5.10
C LYS A 50 9.88 10.83 -5.65
N GLU A 51 10.95 10.76 -6.45
CA GLU A 51 11.53 11.92 -7.15
C GLU A 51 10.55 12.50 -8.18
N GLU A 52 9.77 11.63 -8.83
CA GLU A 52 8.70 12.00 -9.78
C GLU A 52 7.42 12.51 -9.08
N ASN A 53 7.36 12.48 -7.74
CA ASN A 53 6.19 12.82 -6.93
C ASN A 53 4.95 11.95 -7.22
N THR A 54 5.17 10.71 -7.67
CA THR A 54 4.11 9.75 -7.97
C THR A 54 3.79 8.90 -6.73
N PRO A 55 2.54 8.93 -6.23
CA PRO A 55 2.13 8.07 -5.13
C PRO A 55 2.06 6.60 -5.57
N LEU A 56 2.38 5.68 -4.66
CA LEU A 56 2.42 4.25 -4.95
C LEU A 56 1.30 3.47 -4.25
N MET A 57 0.84 2.42 -4.91
CA MET A 57 -0.11 1.45 -4.38
C MET A 57 0.46 0.04 -4.55
N ILE A 58 0.22 -0.84 -3.57
CA ILE A 58 0.56 -2.27 -3.67
C ILE A 58 -0.72 -3.06 -3.88
N PHE A 59 -0.68 -4.02 -4.81
CA PHE A 59 -1.73 -5.02 -4.99
C PHE A 59 -1.21 -6.40 -4.57
N ALA A 60 -2.01 -7.15 -3.82
CA ALA A 60 -1.64 -8.49 -3.33
C ALA A 60 -2.85 -9.44 -3.28
N GLY A 61 -2.57 -10.75 -3.21
CA GLY A 61 -3.60 -11.76 -2.97
C GLY A 61 -4.03 -11.84 -1.50
N GLY A 62 -4.60 -12.97 -1.09
CA GLY A 62 -5.05 -13.21 0.29
C GLY A 62 -3.95 -13.29 1.34
N GLU A 63 -4.35 -13.15 2.60
CA GLU A 63 -3.51 -13.27 3.80
C GLU A 63 -2.27 -12.34 3.79
N TYR A 64 -2.40 -11.14 3.21
CA TYR A 64 -1.31 -10.19 3.11
C TYR A 64 -0.79 -9.79 4.49
N GLY A 65 0.52 -9.96 4.69
CA GLY A 65 1.20 -9.66 5.95
C GLY A 65 1.34 -10.84 6.92
N THR A 66 0.95 -12.05 6.52
CA THR A 66 1.14 -13.26 7.33
C THR A 66 2.62 -13.50 7.66
N GLY A 67 2.87 -13.91 8.91
CA GLY A 67 4.20 -14.23 9.43
C GLY A 67 4.50 -13.49 10.72
N SER A 68 5.78 -13.45 11.10
CA SER A 68 6.18 -12.72 12.31
C SER A 68 5.96 -11.22 12.11
N SER A 69 5.27 -10.59 13.08
CA SER A 69 5.15 -9.14 13.14
C SER A 69 6.56 -8.54 13.18
N ARG A 70 6.91 -7.82 12.12
CA ARG A 70 8.19 -7.11 11.98
C ARG A 70 7.86 -5.63 11.95
N ASP A 71 8.39 -4.86 12.90
CA ASP A 71 8.17 -3.40 13.01
C ASP A 71 8.37 -2.65 11.68
N TRP A 72 9.26 -3.18 10.84
CA TRP A 72 9.64 -2.61 9.56
C TRP A 72 8.71 -2.96 8.39
N ALA A 73 7.80 -3.92 8.53
CA ALA A 73 6.89 -4.29 7.44
C ALA A 73 5.98 -3.11 7.04
N ALA A 74 5.37 -2.43 8.00
CA ALA A 74 4.56 -1.24 7.73
C ALA A 74 5.41 0.03 7.57
N LYS A 75 6.45 0.23 8.42
CA LYS A 75 7.33 1.41 8.33
C LYS A 75 8.07 1.48 6.99
N GLY A 76 8.60 0.36 6.52
CA GLY A 76 9.26 0.26 5.23
C GLY A 76 8.31 0.58 4.09
N THR A 77 7.08 0.04 4.14
CA THR A 77 6.03 0.33 3.15
C THR A 77 5.76 1.83 3.05
N LEU A 78 5.55 2.52 4.18
CA LEU A 78 5.38 3.97 4.19
C LEU A 78 6.60 4.72 3.62
N LEU A 79 7.81 4.34 4.04
CA LEU A 79 9.04 5.04 3.66
C LEU A 79 9.42 4.83 2.18
N MET A 80 8.91 3.78 1.54
CA MET A 80 8.94 3.59 0.09
C MET A 80 7.97 4.51 -0.67
N GLY A 81 7.12 5.28 0.02
CA GLY A 81 6.16 6.19 -0.62
C GLY A 81 4.79 5.56 -0.91
N VAL A 82 4.55 4.33 -0.48
CA VAL A 82 3.26 3.64 -0.65
C VAL A 82 2.18 4.34 0.18
N LYS A 83 1.07 4.68 -0.47
CA LYS A 83 -0.10 5.34 0.13
C LYS A 83 -1.21 4.36 0.48
N ALA A 84 -1.32 3.28 -0.29
CA ALA A 84 -2.36 2.27 -0.09
C ALA A 84 -1.87 0.87 -0.43
N VAL A 85 -2.49 -0.13 0.20
CA VAL A 85 -2.33 -1.55 -0.13
C VAL A 85 -3.73 -2.11 -0.40
N VAL A 86 -3.93 -2.72 -1.56
CA VAL A 86 -5.18 -3.38 -1.99
C VAL A 86 -4.94 -4.88 -2.02
N THR A 87 -5.83 -5.64 -1.40
CA THR A 87 -5.67 -7.11 -1.29
C THR A 87 -7.00 -7.82 -1.14
N GLU A 88 -7.05 -9.12 -1.41
CA GLU A 88 -8.21 -9.97 -1.12
C GLU A 88 -8.46 -10.09 0.40
N SER A 89 -7.41 -10.15 1.22
CA SER A 89 -7.50 -10.20 2.68
C SER A 89 -6.17 -9.90 3.38
N PHE A 90 -6.26 -9.39 4.60
CA PHE A 90 -5.09 -9.08 5.44
C PHE A 90 -4.95 -10.03 6.62
N GLU A 91 -3.71 -10.27 7.05
CA GLU A 91 -3.44 -10.66 8.44
C GLU A 91 -3.82 -9.50 9.37
N ARG A 92 -4.49 -9.81 10.48
CA ARG A 92 -5.12 -8.85 11.38
C ARG A 92 -4.15 -7.83 11.96
N ILE A 93 -2.99 -8.27 12.45
CA ILE A 93 -1.98 -7.40 13.10
C ILE A 93 -1.29 -6.52 12.04
N HIS A 94 -0.94 -7.09 10.89
CA HIS A 94 -0.30 -6.35 9.81
C HIS A 94 -1.20 -5.22 9.29
N ARG A 95 -2.50 -5.48 9.12
CA ARG A 95 -3.50 -4.46 8.77
C ARG A 95 -3.47 -3.28 9.75
N SER A 96 -3.53 -3.55 11.06
CA SER A 96 -3.44 -2.49 12.09
C SER A 96 -2.12 -1.71 12.01
N ASN A 97 -1.00 -2.38 11.72
CA ASN A 97 0.30 -1.72 11.57
C ASN A 97 0.33 -0.77 10.37
N LEU A 98 -0.29 -1.14 9.24
CA LEU A 98 -0.41 -0.25 8.07
C LEU A 98 -1.17 1.03 8.43
N VAL A 99 -2.35 0.89 9.06
CA VAL A 99 -3.13 2.05 9.51
C VAL A 99 -2.33 2.91 10.50
N GLY A 100 -1.66 2.27 11.45
CA GLY A 100 -0.81 2.96 12.42
C GLY A 100 0.33 3.75 11.77
N MET A 101 0.80 3.35 10.60
CA MET A 101 1.80 4.09 9.81
C MET A 101 1.18 5.09 8.83
N GLY A 102 -0.14 5.19 8.73
CA GLY A 102 -0.83 6.07 7.78
C GLY A 102 -0.91 5.52 6.35
N VAL A 103 -0.72 4.22 6.16
CA VAL A 103 -0.95 3.53 4.86
C VAL A 103 -2.37 2.98 4.85
N LEU A 104 -3.15 3.26 3.80
CA LEU A 104 -4.54 2.79 3.67
C LEU A 104 -4.60 1.29 3.36
N PRO A 105 -5.17 0.44 4.23
CA PRO A 105 -5.49 -0.94 3.87
C PRO A 105 -6.86 -0.99 3.18
N LEU A 106 -6.88 -1.51 1.97
CA LEU A 106 -8.07 -1.64 1.13
C LEU A 106 -8.27 -3.12 0.80
N GLN A 107 -9.51 -3.57 0.84
CA GLN A 107 -9.85 -4.94 0.50
C GLN A 107 -10.77 -4.99 -0.70
N PHE A 108 -10.49 -5.89 -1.64
CA PHE A 108 -11.42 -6.20 -2.72
C PHE A 108 -12.77 -6.68 -2.18
N ALA A 109 -13.81 -6.52 -3.00
CA ALA A 109 -15.08 -7.20 -2.75
C ALA A 109 -14.90 -8.73 -2.80
N GLU A 110 -15.83 -9.46 -2.20
CA GLU A 110 -15.78 -10.92 -2.23
C GLU A 110 -15.81 -11.43 -3.68
N GLY A 111 -14.85 -12.29 -4.04
CA GLY A 111 -14.71 -12.85 -5.38
C GLY A 111 -13.94 -11.96 -6.36
N GLU A 112 -13.53 -10.75 -5.97
CA GLU A 112 -12.65 -9.90 -6.79
C GLU A 112 -11.18 -10.01 -6.39
N SER A 113 -10.31 -9.92 -7.38
CA SER A 113 -8.86 -9.93 -7.21
C SER A 113 -8.15 -9.22 -8.36
N VAL A 114 -6.82 -9.15 -8.27
CA VAL A 114 -5.93 -8.72 -9.37
C VAL A 114 -6.23 -9.49 -10.66
N GLN A 115 -6.47 -10.80 -10.56
CA GLN A 115 -6.72 -11.67 -11.71
C GLN A 115 -8.11 -11.45 -12.31
N THR A 116 -9.16 -11.33 -11.49
CA THR A 116 -10.52 -11.15 -12.02
C THR A 116 -10.70 -9.79 -12.68
N LEU A 117 -9.94 -8.78 -12.24
CA LEU A 117 -9.91 -7.44 -12.81
C LEU A 117 -8.93 -7.30 -13.99
N ASN A 118 -8.17 -8.36 -14.30
CA ASN A 118 -7.13 -8.41 -15.32
C ASN A 118 -6.07 -7.30 -15.17
N LEU A 119 -5.62 -7.06 -13.94
CA LEU A 119 -4.58 -6.05 -13.71
C LEU A 119 -3.21 -6.59 -14.12
N ASP A 120 -2.48 -5.82 -14.93
CA ASP A 120 -1.12 -6.16 -15.39
C ASP A 120 -0.03 -5.25 -14.79
N GLY A 121 -0.43 -4.19 -14.11
CA GLY A 121 0.45 -3.23 -13.43
C GLY A 121 0.86 -2.05 -14.30
N THR A 122 0.38 -1.94 -15.53
CA THR A 122 0.56 -0.75 -16.38
C THR A 122 -0.47 0.35 -16.11
N GLU A 123 -1.52 0.03 -15.35
CA GLU A 123 -2.62 0.94 -15.06
C GLU A 123 -2.23 2.05 -14.08
N THR A 124 -3.01 3.12 -14.12
CA THR A 124 -3.03 4.14 -13.06
C THR A 124 -4.33 4.04 -12.27
N PHE A 125 -4.30 4.51 -11.03
CA PHE A 125 -5.39 4.27 -10.08
C PHE A 125 -5.80 5.55 -9.36
N ASP A 126 -7.10 5.82 -9.36
CA ASP A 126 -7.70 6.87 -8.54
C ASP A 126 -8.54 6.25 -7.43
N LEU A 127 -8.38 6.75 -6.20
CA LEU A 127 -9.20 6.34 -5.06
C LEU A 127 -10.22 7.43 -4.75
N VAL A 128 -11.45 7.20 -5.17
CA VAL A 128 -12.55 8.17 -5.10
C VAL A 128 -13.37 7.95 -3.82
N GLY A 129 -13.82 9.06 -3.22
CA GLY A 129 -14.71 9.04 -2.05
C GLY A 129 -14.01 9.28 -0.70
N LEU A 130 -12.73 9.68 -0.70
CA LEU A 130 -11.99 10.04 0.53
C LEU A 130 -11.80 11.55 0.71
N GLU A 131 -11.88 12.34 -0.37
CA GLU A 131 -11.66 13.78 -0.31
C GLU A 131 -12.86 14.51 0.31
N GLY A 132 -12.61 15.34 1.33
CA GLY A 132 -13.65 16.15 1.98
C GLY A 132 -14.69 15.37 2.81
N VAL A 133 -14.57 14.04 2.90
CA VAL A 133 -15.51 13.17 3.61
C VAL A 133 -15.00 12.78 4.99
N GLN A 134 -15.90 12.70 5.97
CA GLN A 134 -15.59 12.08 7.26
C GLN A 134 -15.43 10.57 7.07
N ILE A 135 -14.20 10.08 7.27
CA ILE A 135 -13.91 8.65 7.20
C ILE A 135 -14.67 7.89 8.29
N ARG A 136 -15.41 6.86 7.87
CA ARG A 136 -16.11 5.93 8.76
C ARG A 136 -15.42 4.56 8.73
N PRO A 137 -15.38 3.83 9.86
CA PRO A 137 -14.85 2.48 9.88
C PRO A 137 -15.53 1.59 8.83
N ARG A 138 -14.74 0.80 8.10
CA ARG A 138 -15.21 -0.18 7.10
C ARG A 138 -16.07 0.38 5.97
N GLN A 139 -16.02 1.68 5.71
CA GLN A 139 -16.75 2.27 4.58
C GLN A 139 -16.20 1.77 3.24
N ASN A 140 -17.04 1.76 2.22
CA ASN A 140 -16.59 1.48 0.86
C ASN A 140 -16.02 2.74 0.21
N VAL A 141 -15.04 2.54 -0.67
CA VAL A 141 -14.45 3.55 -1.55
C VAL A 141 -14.39 2.99 -2.96
N THR A 142 -14.36 3.87 -3.96
CA THR A 142 -14.30 3.44 -5.36
C THR A 142 -12.86 3.50 -5.85
N LEU A 143 -12.35 2.39 -6.37
CA LEU A 143 -11.12 2.35 -7.13
C LEU A 143 -11.46 2.50 -8.60
N ARG A 144 -11.01 3.59 -9.21
CA ARG A 144 -11.02 3.74 -10.66
C ARG A 144 -9.67 3.27 -11.20
N ILE A 145 -9.73 2.37 -12.17
CA ILE A 145 -8.60 1.75 -12.83
C ILE A 145 -8.55 2.29 -14.24
N ASN A 146 -7.54 3.10 -14.54
CA ASN A 146 -7.34 3.72 -15.85
C ASN A 146 -6.27 2.93 -16.60
N ARG A 147 -6.64 2.32 -17.72
CA ARG A 147 -5.75 1.46 -18.53
C ARG A 147 -4.97 2.26 -19.56
N ALA A 148 -3.92 1.63 -20.09
CA ALA A 148 -3.09 2.22 -21.13
C ALA A 148 -3.81 2.41 -22.48
N ASP A 149 -4.95 1.74 -22.70
CA ASP A 149 -5.80 1.89 -23.90
C ASP A 149 -6.90 2.96 -23.72
N ASP A 150 -6.75 3.84 -22.73
CA ASP A 150 -7.70 4.89 -22.32
C ASP A 150 -9.06 4.37 -21.82
N THR A 151 -9.24 3.05 -21.69
CA THR A 151 -10.44 2.51 -21.03
C THR A 151 -10.33 2.62 -19.51
N SER A 152 -11.48 2.76 -18.85
CA SER A 152 -11.55 2.77 -17.39
C SER A 152 -12.55 1.74 -16.89
N GLN A 153 -12.25 1.12 -15.75
CA GLN A 153 -13.21 0.33 -14.98
C GLN A 153 -13.22 0.81 -13.53
N GLU A 154 -14.35 0.68 -12.86
CA GLU A 154 -14.48 0.99 -11.44
C GLU A 154 -14.84 -0.26 -10.66
N THR A 155 -14.27 -0.39 -9.46
CA THR A 155 -14.69 -1.38 -8.48
C THR A 155 -14.80 -0.78 -7.07
N GLN A 156 -15.61 -1.40 -6.21
CA GLN A 156 -15.71 -1.05 -4.80
C GLN A 156 -14.66 -1.78 -3.98
N LEU A 157 -13.95 -1.03 -3.14
CA LEU A 157 -13.05 -1.57 -2.13
C LEU A 157 -13.61 -1.27 -0.74
N THR A 158 -13.47 -2.21 0.19
CA THR A 158 -13.71 -1.94 1.61
C THR A 158 -12.49 -1.29 2.23
N LEU A 159 -12.65 -0.12 2.84
CA LEU A 159 -11.61 0.51 3.64
C LEU A 159 -11.42 -0.25 4.96
N ARG A 160 -10.32 -0.96 5.13
CA ARG A 160 -10.03 -1.79 6.30
C ARG A 160 -9.45 -1.00 7.47
N ILE A 161 -10.02 0.18 7.73
CA ILE A 161 -9.93 0.89 9.00
C ILE A 161 -11.10 0.38 9.83
N ASP A 162 -10.82 -0.45 10.83
CA ASP A 162 -11.85 -1.29 11.47
C ASP A 162 -12.45 -0.61 12.71
N THR A 163 -11.81 0.42 13.27
CA THR A 163 -12.26 1.09 14.51
C THR A 163 -12.19 2.60 14.43
N PRO A 164 -12.97 3.35 15.26
CA PRO A 164 -12.88 4.80 15.31
C PRO A 164 -11.48 5.33 15.68
N ILE A 165 -10.77 4.68 16.60
CA ILE A 165 -9.42 5.13 16.99
C ILE A 165 -8.41 4.98 15.84
N GLU A 166 -8.57 3.96 15.00
CA GLU A 166 -7.76 3.81 13.79
C GLU A 166 -8.03 4.91 12.76
N VAL A 167 -9.28 5.42 12.69
CA VAL A 167 -9.60 6.62 11.88
C VAL A 167 -8.79 7.82 12.37
N GLU A 168 -8.75 8.06 13.68
CA GLU A 168 -7.99 9.18 14.26
C GLU A 168 -6.49 9.05 13.98
N TYR A 169 -5.92 7.85 14.15
CA TYR A 169 -4.53 7.60 13.77
C TYR A 169 -4.27 7.95 12.30
N TYR A 170 -5.11 7.44 11.40
CA TYR A 170 -4.94 7.70 9.96
C TYR A 170 -5.03 9.19 9.62
N ARG A 171 -6.04 9.90 10.14
CA ARG A 171 -6.22 11.35 9.90
C ARG A 171 -5.05 12.19 10.40
N HIS A 172 -4.33 11.71 11.40
CA HIS A 172 -3.13 12.37 11.90
C HIS A 172 -1.85 12.02 11.13
N GLY A 173 -1.92 11.14 10.13
CA GLY A 173 -0.77 10.63 9.38
C GLY A 173 -0.06 9.47 10.08
N GLY A 174 -0.74 8.81 11.03
CA GLY A 174 -0.26 7.66 11.79
C GLY A 174 -0.35 7.86 13.31
N ILE A 175 -0.11 6.78 14.05
CA ILE A 175 -0.14 6.74 15.52
C ILE A 175 0.93 7.62 16.16
N LEU A 176 2.14 7.69 15.59
CA LEU A 176 3.23 8.49 16.16
C LEU A 176 2.94 10.00 16.07
N PRO A 177 2.54 10.56 14.91
CA PRO A 177 2.07 11.95 14.85
C PRO A 177 0.86 12.23 15.76
N TYR A 178 -0.08 11.30 15.86
CA TYR A 178 -1.25 11.44 16.74
C TYR A 178 -0.82 11.63 18.20
N VAL A 179 -0.02 10.70 18.74
CA VAL A 179 0.46 10.74 20.13
C VAL A 179 1.32 11.99 20.37
N LEU A 180 2.21 12.35 19.44
CA LEU A 180 3.04 13.54 19.58
C LEU A 180 2.20 14.81 19.71
N ARG A 181 1.16 14.98 18.90
CA ARG A 181 0.26 16.14 18.97
C ARG A 181 -0.49 16.19 20.30
N GLN A 182 -0.89 15.05 20.86
CA GLN A 182 -1.52 15.01 22.18
C GLN A 182 -0.55 15.46 23.28
N LEU A 183 0.71 15.04 23.22
CA LEU A 183 1.72 15.44 24.21
C LEU A 183 2.08 16.93 24.14
N LEU A 184 2.04 17.53 22.94
CA LEU A 184 2.35 18.95 22.74
C LEU A 184 1.17 19.88 23.04
N ASN A 185 -0.06 19.36 23.04
CA ASN A 185 -1.29 20.10 23.34
C ASN A 185 -1.74 19.94 24.80
N ASN A 186 -0.95 19.23 25.62
CA ASN A 186 -1.05 19.19 27.08
C ASN A 186 -0.13 20.27 27.69
#